data_AF-A0A7X3RY02-F1
#
_entry.id   AF-A0A7X3RY02-F1
#
_cell.length_a   1.000
_cell.length_b   1.000
_cell.length_c   1.000
_cell.angle_alpha   90.00
_cell.angle_beta   90.00
_cell.angle_gamma   90.00
#
_symmetry.space_group_name_H-M   'P 1'
#
loop_
_entity.id
_entity.type
_entity.pdbx_description
1 polymer ?
#
loop_
_entity_poly.entity_id
_entity_poly.type
_entity_poly.pdbx_seq_one_letter_code
_entity_poly.pdbx_strand_id
1 'polypeptide(L)'
;MAGSVEAGPMTKVRHDRPTWAGRVPRHKIAELYKKEALGICEEVLIDDVGIGLLVRIEHIFRARKANSGLASCPLCQREIPHDFDPAFQLRCESCNWELTWTEYQKSFQGKHLIASGMTAFLKEYVKKYKVARSPQEKLILIDTLIHRYHWELEGGLTGPGARDLIAGKPNEVIDFLNQLSYGTSSSPEILATRQEWLDKVRKSRAQYADAVKERELKDEKKRQKAEEKNRRRTLKAKARQAGRAGRSNAGEVRDGT
;
A
#
# COMPACT_ATOMS: atom_id res chain seq x y z
N MET A 1 0.72 -56.77 17.31
CA MET A 1 0.58 -55.49 18.04
C MET A 1 0.31 -54.40 17.01
N ALA A 2 -0.96 -54.10 16.77
CA ALA A 2 -1.38 -53.03 15.87
C ALA A 2 -1.53 -51.76 16.72
N GLY A 3 -0.61 -50.81 16.55
CA GLY A 3 -0.69 -49.51 17.22
C GLY A 3 -1.76 -48.65 16.56
N SER A 4 -2.90 -48.51 17.21
CA SER A 4 -3.90 -47.49 16.84
C SER A 4 -3.29 -46.11 17.08
N VAL A 5 -3.03 -45.39 15.99
CA VAL A 5 -2.70 -43.97 16.02
C VAL A 5 -4.00 -43.23 16.29
N GLU A 6 -4.18 -42.75 17.52
CA GLU A 6 -5.33 -41.93 17.90
C GLU A 6 -5.35 -40.67 17.03
N ALA A 7 -6.42 -40.53 16.23
CA ALA A 7 -6.70 -39.32 15.48
C ALA A 7 -6.98 -38.19 16.47
N GLY A 8 -5.98 -37.34 16.72
CA GLY A 8 -6.12 -36.13 17.53
C GLY A 8 -7.24 -35.21 17.02
N PRO A 9 -7.80 -34.37 17.90
CA PRO A 9 -9.00 -33.60 17.62
C PRO A 9 -8.85 -32.76 16.35
N MET A 10 -9.83 -32.88 15.44
CA MET A 10 -9.92 -32.09 14.21
C MET A 10 -9.84 -30.60 14.57
N THR A 11 -8.69 -29.99 14.31
CA THR A 11 -8.45 -28.59 14.63
C THR A 11 -9.35 -27.72 13.75
N LYS A 12 -10.26 -26.98 14.38
CA LYS A 12 -11.21 -26.09 13.71
C LYS A 12 -10.48 -25.14 12.74
N VAL A 13 -10.96 -25.07 11.50
CA VAL A 13 -10.45 -24.14 10.47
C VAL A 13 -10.64 -22.69 10.94
N ARG A 14 -9.64 -21.84 10.70
CA ARG A 14 -9.63 -20.43 11.11
C ARG A 14 -9.64 -19.50 9.91
N HIS A 15 -10.35 -18.38 10.00
CA HIS A 15 -10.55 -17.42 8.90
C HIS A 15 -10.17 -15.97 9.27
N ASP A 16 -9.30 -15.81 10.27
CA ASP A 16 -8.93 -14.49 10.77
C ASP A 16 -8.30 -13.62 9.67
N ARG A 17 -8.78 -12.38 9.54
CA ARG A 17 -8.17 -11.44 8.60
C ARG A 17 -6.84 -10.93 9.16
N PRO A 18 -5.79 -10.81 8.34
CA PRO A 18 -4.55 -10.21 8.79
C PRO A 18 -4.75 -8.81 9.35
N THR A 19 -4.19 -8.57 10.54
CA THR A 19 -4.11 -7.24 11.13
C THR A 19 -2.90 -6.50 10.59
N TRP A 20 -3.05 -5.20 10.34
CA TRP A 20 -1.98 -4.38 9.80
C TRP A 20 -1.69 -3.20 10.70
N ALA A 21 -0.40 -3.00 11.02
CA ALA A 21 0.07 -1.89 11.84
C ALA A 21 -0.40 -0.55 11.28
N GLY A 22 -0.90 0.32 12.15
CA GLY A 22 -1.24 1.69 11.79
C GLY A 22 -0.01 2.53 11.45
N ARG A 23 -0.24 3.70 10.87
CA ARG A 23 0.80 4.72 10.75
C ARG A 23 1.02 5.38 12.11
N VAL A 24 2.25 5.75 12.43
CA VAL A 24 2.60 6.40 13.70
C VAL A 24 1.94 7.78 13.78
N PRO A 25 1.22 8.10 14.87
CA PRO A 25 0.58 9.40 15.03
C PRO A 25 1.59 10.56 15.07
N ARG A 26 1.30 11.64 14.32
CA ARG A 26 2.15 12.85 14.30
C ARG A 26 2.37 13.47 15.68
N HIS A 27 1.35 13.48 16.54
CA HIS A 27 1.46 14.08 17.87
C HIS A 27 2.49 13.39 18.75
N LYS A 28 2.66 12.05 18.63
CA LYS A 28 3.69 11.32 19.38
C LYS A 28 5.10 11.70 18.93
N ILE A 29 5.29 11.83 17.62
CA ILE A 29 6.57 12.31 17.06
C ILE A 29 6.79 13.77 17.49
N ALA A 30 5.78 14.64 17.43
CA ALA A 30 5.91 16.03 17.89
C ALA A 30 6.29 16.13 19.38
N GLU A 31 5.65 15.32 20.22
CA GLU A 31 5.94 15.25 21.65
C GLU A 31 7.35 14.74 21.93
N LEU A 32 7.81 13.75 21.16
CA LEU A 32 9.17 13.21 21.23
C LEU A 32 10.21 14.32 21.02
N TYR A 33 10.09 15.07 19.92
CA TYR A 33 10.99 16.19 19.61
C TYR A 33 10.88 17.33 20.64
N LYS A 34 9.67 17.62 21.13
CA LYS A 34 9.48 18.63 22.18
C LYS A 34 10.20 18.26 23.48
N LYS A 35 10.10 17.00 23.91
CA LYS A 35 10.75 16.52 25.14
C LYS A 35 12.27 16.49 24.99
N GLU A 36 12.76 16.04 23.84
CA GLU A 36 14.19 16.07 23.50
C GLU A 36 14.76 17.49 23.56
N ALA A 37 14.08 18.47 22.96
CA ALA A 37 14.51 19.88 23.00
C ALA A 37 14.52 20.49 24.42
N LEU A 38 13.78 19.91 25.36
CA LEU A 38 13.79 20.27 26.79
C LEU A 38 14.86 19.50 27.59
N GLY A 39 15.65 18.64 26.94
CA GLY A 39 16.61 17.75 27.59
C GLY A 39 15.95 16.59 28.36
N ILE A 40 14.66 16.31 28.11
CA ILE A 40 13.91 15.26 28.80
C ILE A 40 14.01 13.96 28.01
N CYS A 41 14.66 12.95 28.61
CA CYS A 41 14.70 11.59 28.06
C CYS A 41 13.46 10.81 28.53
N GLU A 42 12.46 10.66 27.65
CA GLU A 42 11.29 9.82 27.92
C GLU A 42 11.36 8.52 27.12
N GLU A 43 11.94 7.50 27.75
CA GLU A 43 12.23 6.21 27.10
C GLU A 43 10.97 5.51 26.57
N VAL A 44 9.85 5.60 27.30
CA VAL A 44 8.58 4.99 26.91
C VAL A 44 8.06 5.58 25.59
N LEU A 45 8.18 6.90 25.40
CA LEU A 45 7.76 7.56 24.17
C LEU A 45 8.72 7.27 23.01
N ILE A 46 10.04 7.22 23.28
CA ILE A 46 11.05 6.79 22.31
C ILE A 46 10.73 5.37 21.80
N ASP A 47 10.41 4.45 22.71
CA ASP A 47 10.08 3.08 22.37
C ASP A 47 8.73 2.97 21.65
N ASP A 48 7.70 3.67 22.10
CA ASP A 48 6.39 3.67 21.46
C ASP A 48 6.47 4.19 20.01
N VAL A 49 7.19 5.29 19.78
CA VAL A 49 7.42 5.81 18.42
C VAL A 49 8.28 4.85 17.60
N GLY A 50 9.42 4.43 18.12
CA GLY A 50 10.37 3.63 17.35
C GLY A 50 9.90 2.20 17.07
N ILE A 51 9.26 1.53 18.04
CA ILE A 51 8.61 0.23 17.83
C ILE A 51 7.42 0.40 16.87
N GLY A 52 6.64 1.48 16.99
CA GLY A 52 5.57 1.80 16.06
C GLY A 52 6.06 1.89 14.61
N LEU A 53 7.18 2.60 14.39
CA LEU A 53 7.85 2.67 13.09
C LEU A 53 8.36 1.30 12.64
N LEU A 54 9.05 0.56 13.51
CA LEU A 54 9.60 -0.78 13.23
C LEU A 54 8.52 -1.74 12.76
N VAL A 55 7.47 -1.93 13.56
CA VAL A 55 6.36 -2.86 13.25
C VAL A 55 5.66 -2.43 11.97
N ARG A 56 5.47 -1.13 11.77
CA ARG A 56 4.90 -0.61 10.52
C ARG A 56 5.75 -0.96 9.31
N ILE A 57 7.07 -0.80 9.39
CA ILE A 57 8.00 -1.15 8.31
C ILE A 57 7.98 -2.65 8.01
N GLU A 58 7.95 -3.50 9.04
CA GLU A 58 7.84 -4.95 8.87
C GLU A 58 6.54 -5.33 8.14
N HIS A 59 5.43 -4.69 8.48
CA HIS A 59 4.16 -4.87 7.79
C HIS A 59 4.18 -4.39 6.34
N ILE A 60 4.94 -3.33 6.03
CA ILE A 60 5.16 -2.90 4.64
C ILE A 60 5.87 -4.00 3.86
N PHE A 61 6.93 -4.59 4.42
CA PHE A 61 7.64 -5.68 3.76
C PHE A 61 6.80 -6.96 3.65
N ARG A 62 5.96 -7.26 4.65
CA ARG A 62 4.99 -8.36 4.59
C ARG A 62 3.97 -8.19 3.47
N ALA A 63 3.39 -7.00 3.32
CA ALA A 63 2.46 -6.70 2.23
C ALA A 63 3.14 -6.76 0.86
N ARG A 64 4.39 -6.29 0.76
CA ARG A 64 5.19 -6.38 -0.45
C ARG A 64 5.47 -7.83 -0.86
N LYS A 65 5.85 -8.69 0.08
CA LYS A 65 6.04 -10.14 -0.15
C LYS A 65 4.75 -10.79 -0.66
N ALA A 66 3.61 -10.45 -0.04
CA ALA A 66 2.31 -10.93 -0.51
C ALA A 66 2.01 -10.48 -1.95
N ASN A 67 2.27 -9.21 -2.28
CA ASN A 67 2.14 -8.71 -3.65
C ASN A 67 3.16 -9.31 -4.64
N SER A 68 4.18 -10.03 -4.16
CA SER A 68 5.12 -10.78 -5.00
C SER A 68 4.85 -12.29 -5.00
N GLY A 69 3.68 -12.74 -4.51
CA GLY A 69 3.27 -14.15 -4.56
C GLY A 69 3.53 -14.94 -3.29
N LEU A 70 3.85 -14.28 -2.18
CA LEU A 70 4.21 -14.92 -0.92
C LEU A 70 3.47 -14.28 0.28
N ALA A 71 2.28 -14.80 0.58
CA ALA A 71 1.48 -14.33 1.70
C ALA A 71 2.01 -14.90 3.03
N SER A 72 1.84 -14.17 4.15
CA SER A 72 2.21 -14.69 5.47
C SER A 72 0.96 -15.01 6.27
N CYS A 73 0.92 -16.20 6.87
CA CYS A 73 -0.14 -16.58 7.79
C CYS A 73 -0.25 -15.58 8.96
N PRO A 74 -1.46 -15.09 9.32
CA PRO A 74 -1.62 -14.15 10.43
C PRO A 74 -1.40 -14.75 11.81
N LEU A 75 -1.45 -16.08 11.96
CA LEU A 75 -1.34 -16.74 13.25
C LEU A 75 0.09 -17.18 13.57
N CYS A 76 0.75 -17.84 12.61
CA CYS A 76 2.08 -18.42 12.82
C CYS A 76 3.18 -17.82 11.92
N GLN A 77 2.83 -16.85 11.08
CA GLN A 77 3.75 -16.13 10.18
C GLN A 77 4.42 -16.98 9.08
N ARG A 78 4.08 -18.28 8.96
CA ARG A 78 4.56 -19.12 7.85
C ARG A 78 4.17 -18.52 6.50
N GLU A 79 5.09 -18.57 5.57
CA GLU A 79 4.93 -18.07 4.21
C GLU A 79 4.17 -19.10 3.35
N ILE A 80 3.23 -18.61 2.53
CA ILE A 80 2.31 -19.39 1.70
C ILE A 80 2.43 -18.84 0.28
N PRO A 81 2.99 -19.61 -0.67
CA PRO A 81 3.07 -19.20 -2.07
C PRO A 81 1.68 -19.18 -2.71
N HIS A 82 1.45 -18.26 -3.65
CA HIS A 82 0.24 -18.20 -4.47
C HIS A 82 0.54 -17.65 -5.87
N ASP A 83 -0.32 -17.96 -6.83
CA ASP A 83 -0.20 -17.63 -8.25
C ASP A 83 -1.00 -16.38 -8.67
N PHE A 84 -1.46 -15.60 -7.68
CA PHE A 84 -2.30 -14.41 -7.83
C PHE A 84 -3.73 -14.68 -8.34
N ASP A 85 -4.18 -15.93 -8.48
CA ASP A 85 -5.58 -16.23 -8.76
C ASP A 85 -6.46 -15.65 -7.63
N PRO A 86 -7.43 -14.77 -7.93
CA PRO A 86 -8.37 -14.24 -6.95
C PRO A 86 -9.07 -15.30 -6.09
N ALA A 87 -9.32 -16.49 -6.65
CA ALA A 87 -9.97 -17.61 -5.98
C ALA A 87 -8.99 -18.55 -5.26
N PHE A 88 -7.68 -18.31 -5.37
CA PHE A 88 -6.66 -19.13 -4.71
C PHE A 88 -6.90 -19.19 -3.21
N GLN A 89 -6.90 -20.40 -2.64
CA GLN A 89 -7.08 -20.64 -1.21
C GLN A 89 -5.72 -20.64 -0.53
N LEU A 90 -5.41 -19.57 0.21
CA LEU A 90 -4.24 -19.55 1.08
C LEU A 90 -4.52 -20.49 2.26
N ARG A 91 -3.82 -21.61 2.35
CA ARG A 91 -3.95 -22.57 3.45
C ARG A 91 -2.64 -22.68 4.22
N CYS A 92 -2.72 -22.60 5.54
CA CYS A 92 -1.56 -22.76 6.41
C CYS A 92 -1.58 -24.13 7.09
N GLU A 93 -0.68 -25.02 6.69
CA GLU A 93 -0.59 -26.40 7.20
C GLU A 93 -0.28 -26.49 8.70
N SER A 94 0.39 -25.48 9.28
CA SER A 94 0.80 -25.52 10.69
C SER A 94 -0.28 -25.09 11.68
N CYS A 95 -1.27 -24.31 11.24
CA CYS A 95 -2.28 -23.74 12.16
C CYS A 95 -3.72 -23.81 11.62
N ASN A 96 -3.92 -24.48 10.49
CA ASN A 96 -5.20 -24.69 9.83
C ASN A 96 -5.97 -23.39 9.53
N TRP A 97 -5.24 -22.30 9.28
CA TRP A 97 -5.80 -21.03 8.82
C TRP A 97 -6.03 -21.06 7.32
N GLU A 98 -7.18 -20.54 6.88
CA GLU A 98 -7.49 -20.37 5.46
C GLU A 98 -8.16 -19.03 5.14
N LEU A 99 -7.85 -18.48 3.96
CA LEU A 99 -8.48 -17.31 3.40
C LEU A 99 -8.28 -17.27 1.88
N THR A 100 -9.22 -16.71 1.12
CA THR A 100 -8.97 -16.49 -0.31
C THR A 100 -7.91 -15.40 -0.51
N TRP A 101 -7.15 -15.47 -1.62
CA TRP A 101 -6.21 -14.41 -1.97
C TRP A 101 -6.90 -13.05 -2.09
N THR A 102 -8.09 -12.99 -2.69
CA THR A 102 -8.88 -11.75 -2.80
C THR A 102 -9.15 -11.12 -1.43
N GLU A 103 -9.58 -11.91 -0.45
CA GLU A 103 -9.86 -11.42 0.90
C GLU A 103 -8.58 -11.01 1.65
N TYR A 104 -7.50 -11.77 1.47
CA TYR A 104 -6.19 -11.42 2.02
C TYR A 104 -5.69 -10.09 1.44
N GLN A 105 -5.75 -9.91 0.12
CA GLN A 105 -5.33 -8.69 -0.55
C GLN A 105 -6.15 -7.48 -0.09
N LYS A 106 -7.48 -7.63 -0.01
CA LYS A 106 -8.38 -6.60 0.52
C LYS A 106 -8.03 -6.19 1.94
N SER A 107 -7.44 -7.07 2.74
CA SER A 107 -7.05 -6.75 4.12
C SER A 107 -5.97 -5.67 4.20
N PHE A 108 -5.11 -5.50 3.18
CA PHE A 108 -4.05 -4.48 3.16
C PHE A 108 -4.19 -3.42 2.06
N GLN A 109 -5.15 -3.59 1.15
CA GLN A 109 -5.45 -2.62 0.13
C GLN A 109 -5.80 -1.25 0.74
N GLY A 110 -5.25 -0.17 0.17
CA GLY A 110 -5.50 1.20 0.64
C GLY A 110 -4.84 1.56 1.97
N LYS A 111 -4.09 0.65 2.62
CA LYS A 111 -3.44 0.91 3.91
C LYS A 111 -2.06 1.56 3.81
N HIS A 112 -1.62 2.01 2.63
CA HIS A 112 -0.31 2.65 2.41
C HIS A 112 0.90 1.77 2.79
N LEU A 113 0.89 0.52 2.36
CA LEU A 113 1.95 -0.47 2.64
C LEU A 113 2.83 -0.75 1.40
N ILE A 114 3.52 0.28 0.87
CA ILE A 114 4.16 0.23 -0.46
C ILE A 114 5.69 0.42 -0.41
N ALA A 115 6.23 1.13 0.59
CA ALA A 115 7.66 1.49 0.69
C ALA A 115 8.14 2.33 -0.51
N SER A 116 7.37 3.37 -0.87
CA SER A 116 7.70 4.27 -1.98
C SER A 116 9.12 4.85 -1.87
N GLY A 117 10.04 4.42 -2.74
CA GLY A 117 11.42 4.94 -2.86
C GLY A 117 12.39 4.56 -1.72
N MET A 118 11.90 4.20 -0.55
CA MET A 118 12.74 4.14 0.66
C MET A 118 13.20 2.74 1.08
N THR A 119 13.12 1.76 0.18
CA THR A 119 13.32 0.35 0.56
C THR A 119 14.66 0.11 1.27
N ALA A 120 15.75 0.75 0.82
CA ALA A 120 17.07 0.61 1.44
C ALA A 120 17.09 1.15 2.88
N PHE A 121 16.58 2.36 3.10
CA PHE A 121 16.53 3.01 4.42
C PHE A 121 15.65 2.28 5.41
N LEU A 122 14.50 1.78 4.95
CA LEU A 122 13.62 0.98 5.79
C LEU A 122 14.31 -0.31 6.27
N LYS A 123 15.08 -0.97 5.40
CA LYS A 123 15.87 -2.15 5.78
C LYS A 123 16.96 -1.80 6.79
N GLU A 124 17.64 -0.68 6.58
CA GLU A 124 18.69 -0.21 7.48
C GLU A 124 18.13 0.12 8.87
N TYR A 125 17.02 0.86 8.94
CA TYR A 125 16.34 1.17 10.19
C TYR A 125 15.96 -0.09 10.95
N VAL A 126 15.30 -1.07 10.30
CA VAL A 126 14.93 -2.35 10.93
C VAL A 126 16.15 -3.06 11.50
N LYS A 127 17.25 -3.12 10.74
CA LYS A 127 18.48 -3.79 11.17
C LYS A 127 19.09 -3.09 12.40
N LYS A 128 19.24 -1.76 12.36
CA LYS A 128 19.89 -1.00 13.42
C LYS A 128 19.02 -0.88 14.67
N TYR A 129 17.72 -0.66 14.52
CA TYR A 129 16.82 -0.45 15.66
C TYR A 129 16.68 -1.71 16.54
N LYS A 130 16.69 -2.90 15.93
CA LYS A 130 16.62 -4.19 16.68
C LYS A 130 17.80 -4.43 17.62
N VAL A 131 18.94 -3.80 17.37
CA VAL A 131 20.15 -3.96 18.19
C VAL A 131 20.46 -2.74 19.06
N ALA A 132 19.75 -1.62 18.85
CA ALA A 132 19.90 -0.42 19.67
C ALA A 132 19.45 -0.70 21.11
N ARG A 133 20.28 -0.32 22.07
CA ARG A 133 20.05 -0.59 23.50
C ARG A 133 19.79 0.67 24.28
N SER A 134 20.40 1.80 23.91
CA SER A 134 20.18 3.06 24.62
C SER A 134 19.02 3.87 24.03
N PRO A 135 18.34 4.69 24.84
CA PRO A 135 17.35 5.65 24.36
C PRO A 135 17.92 6.61 23.30
N GLN A 136 19.16 7.04 23.47
CA GLN A 136 19.85 7.95 22.55
C GLN A 136 20.10 7.30 21.18
N GLU A 137 20.56 6.05 21.14
CA GLU A 137 20.70 5.30 19.88
C GLU A 137 19.37 5.18 19.14
N LYS A 138 18.30 4.82 19.87
CA LYS A 138 16.96 4.71 19.29
C LYS A 138 16.46 6.05 18.75
N LEU A 139 16.67 7.13 19.50
CA LEU A 139 16.28 8.48 19.10
C LEU A 139 17.04 8.91 17.83
N ILE A 140 18.36 8.69 17.75
CA ILE A 140 19.16 8.97 16.54
C ILE A 140 18.63 8.21 15.34
N LEU A 141 18.23 6.94 15.50
CA LEU A 141 17.66 6.14 14.41
C LEU A 141 16.30 6.65 13.96
N ILE A 142 15.44 7.03 14.91
CA ILE A 142 14.13 7.66 14.62
C ILE A 142 14.38 8.95 13.84
N ASP A 143 15.24 9.82 14.36
CA ASP A 143 15.56 11.10 13.74
C ASP A 143 16.13 10.94 12.32
N THR A 144 17.09 10.04 12.15
CA THR A 144 17.69 9.73 10.85
C THR A 144 16.63 9.30 9.83
N LEU A 145 15.71 8.42 10.25
CA LEU A 145 14.62 7.96 9.37
C LEU A 145 13.66 9.11 9.01
N ILE A 146 13.30 9.94 9.99
CA ILE A 146 12.40 11.09 9.80
C ILE A 146 13.06 12.15 8.89
N HIS A 147 14.34 12.46 9.07
CA HIS A 147 15.04 13.45 8.26
C HIS A 147 15.35 12.96 6.84
N ARG A 148 15.51 11.65 6.63
CA ARG A 148 15.75 11.11 5.28
C ARG A 148 14.59 11.41 4.31
N TYR A 149 13.39 11.64 4.82
CA TYR A 149 12.24 12.09 4.03
C TYR A 149 12.44 13.42 3.31
N HIS A 150 13.29 14.30 3.85
CA HIS A 150 13.59 15.58 3.20
C HIS A 150 14.61 15.43 2.08
N TRP A 151 15.45 14.40 2.12
CA TRP A 151 16.59 14.31 1.21
C TRP A 151 16.25 13.50 -0.04
N GLU A 152 15.38 12.49 0.09
CA GLU A 152 15.09 11.59 -1.02
C GLU A 152 13.70 11.82 -1.62
N LEU A 153 13.67 12.73 -2.60
CA LEU A 153 12.67 12.76 -3.66
C LEU A 153 13.16 12.03 -4.92
N GLU A 154 14.17 11.16 -4.79
CA GLU A 154 14.69 10.33 -5.87
C GLU A 154 13.73 9.17 -6.14
N GLY A 155 12.66 9.43 -6.91
CA GLY A 155 11.69 8.38 -7.24
C GLY A 155 10.50 8.78 -8.11
N GLY A 156 10.34 10.05 -8.46
CA GLY A 156 9.19 10.49 -9.26
C GLY A 156 7.84 10.35 -8.53
N LEU A 157 6.76 10.40 -9.32
CA LEU A 157 5.30 10.56 -9.06
C LEU A 157 4.67 9.97 -7.77
N THR A 158 5.35 9.11 -7.03
CA THR A 158 4.83 8.56 -5.77
C THR A 158 5.33 9.43 -4.61
N GLY A 159 4.46 10.30 -4.10
CA GLY A 159 4.77 11.26 -3.03
C GLY A 159 5.51 10.65 -1.80
N PRO A 160 6.00 11.50 -0.89
CA PRO A 160 7.03 11.14 0.09
C PRO A 160 6.67 9.85 0.83
N GLY A 161 7.64 8.93 0.95
CA GLY A 161 7.47 7.67 1.67
C GLY A 161 6.98 7.85 3.11
N ALA A 162 7.01 9.09 3.64
CA ALA A 162 6.51 9.47 4.96
C ALA A 162 5.04 9.15 5.13
N ARG A 163 4.27 9.24 4.04
CA ARG A 163 2.85 8.90 4.07
C ARG A 163 2.58 7.43 4.41
N ASP A 164 3.55 6.55 4.18
CA ASP A 164 3.44 5.13 4.47
C ASP A 164 3.72 4.83 5.95
N LEU A 165 4.46 5.70 6.66
CA LEU A 165 4.83 5.52 8.08
C LEU A 165 4.06 6.45 9.04
N ILE A 166 3.76 7.69 8.65
CA ILE A 166 3.24 8.75 9.51
C ILE A 166 1.76 9.04 9.20
N ALA A 167 0.94 9.14 10.24
CA ALA A 167 -0.49 9.35 10.09
C ALA A 167 -0.83 10.79 9.67
N GLY A 168 -1.66 10.93 8.65
CA GLY A 168 -2.16 12.23 8.18
C GLY A 168 -2.43 12.24 6.68
N LYS A 169 -2.95 13.37 6.20
CA LYS A 169 -2.99 13.66 4.76
C LYS A 169 -1.58 13.98 4.26
N PRO A 170 -1.26 13.77 2.97
CA PRO A 170 0.09 14.02 2.45
C PRO A 170 0.61 15.43 2.74
N ASN A 171 -0.21 16.47 2.58
CA ASN A 171 0.18 17.86 2.87
C ASN A 171 0.45 18.07 4.35
N GLU A 172 -0.42 17.55 5.21
CA GLU A 172 -0.29 17.64 6.66
C GLU A 172 0.98 16.93 7.19
N VAL A 173 1.38 15.83 6.56
CA VAL A 173 2.64 15.14 6.88
C VAL A 173 3.83 15.96 6.41
N ILE A 174 3.79 16.52 5.21
CA ILE A 174 4.84 17.39 4.68
C ILE A 174 5.02 18.64 5.56
N ASP A 175 3.93 19.33 5.90
CA ASP A 175 3.97 20.53 6.74
C ASP A 175 4.50 20.20 8.13
N PHE A 176 4.10 19.06 8.68
CA PHE A 176 4.62 18.56 9.95
C PHE A 176 6.13 18.31 9.91
N LEU A 177 6.63 17.59 8.90
CA LEU A 177 8.07 17.32 8.78
C LEU A 177 8.87 18.60 8.58
N ASN A 178 8.34 19.56 7.81
CA ASN A 178 8.94 20.89 7.67
C ASN A 178 9.06 21.63 9.01
N GLN A 179 8.04 21.55 9.87
CA GLN A 179 8.08 22.18 11.19
C GLN A 179 9.13 21.54 12.10
N LEU A 180 9.39 20.23 11.95
CA LEU A 180 10.43 19.55 12.72
C LEU A 180 11.85 19.94 12.26
N SER A 181 12.08 20.05 10.96
CA SER A 181 13.43 20.30 10.44
C SER A 181 13.81 21.77 10.32
N TYR A 182 12.84 22.69 10.31
CA TYR A 182 13.07 24.11 10.10
C TYR A 182 12.46 24.94 11.23
N GLY A 183 13.31 25.57 12.03
CA GLY A 183 12.93 26.45 13.14
C GLY A 183 13.22 27.92 12.83
N THR A 184 12.79 28.82 13.71
CA THR A 184 13.10 30.26 13.64
C THR A 184 14.60 30.57 13.69
N SER A 185 15.41 29.63 14.17
CA SER A 185 16.87 29.72 14.25
C SER A 185 17.60 29.04 13.08
N SER A 186 16.89 28.54 12.06
CA SER A 186 17.54 27.90 10.89
C SER A 186 18.36 28.92 10.10
N SER A 187 19.57 28.53 9.69
CA SER A 187 20.45 29.41 8.90
C SER A 187 19.87 29.68 7.50
N PRO A 188 20.28 30.79 6.84
CA PRO A 188 19.86 31.09 5.46
C PRO A 188 20.11 29.95 4.47
N GLU A 189 21.20 29.21 4.62
CA GLU A 189 21.55 28.06 3.78
C GLU A 189 20.56 26.91 3.94
N ILE A 190 20.17 26.61 5.19
CA ILE A 190 19.16 25.59 5.50
C ILE A 190 17.79 25.99 4.92
N LEU A 191 17.45 27.28 4.98
CA LEU A 191 16.22 27.81 4.38
C LEU A 191 16.25 27.77 2.84
N ALA A 192 17.42 27.94 2.21
CA ALA A 192 17.57 27.77 0.77
C ALA A 192 17.36 26.30 0.35
N THR A 193 17.96 25.34 1.06
CA THR A 193 17.73 23.90 0.84
C THR A 193 16.25 23.53 1.01
N ARG A 194 15.57 24.13 1.99
CA ARG A 194 14.11 23.99 2.16
C ARG A 194 13.36 24.46 0.93
N GLN A 195 13.71 25.64 0.41
CA GLN A 195 13.02 26.22 -0.74
C GLN A 195 13.20 25.36 -1.99
N GLU A 196 14.42 24.88 -2.25
CA GLU A 196 14.69 23.92 -3.33
C GLU A 196 13.86 22.65 -3.20
N TRP A 197 13.75 22.11 -1.99
CA TRP A 197 12.93 20.94 -1.72
C TRP A 197 11.44 21.22 -1.97
N LEU A 198 10.91 22.35 -1.50
CA LEU A 198 9.52 22.75 -1.75
C LEU A 198 9.23 22.87 -3.25
N ASP A 199 10.18 23.38 -4.03
CA ASP A 199 10.05 23.46 -5.48
C ASP A 199 10.09 22.08 -6.14
N LYS A 200 10.93 21.15 -5.67
CA LYS A 200 10.91 19.74 -6.09
C LYS A 200 9.56 19.07 -5.80
N VAL A 201 9.01 19.27 -4.59
CA VAL A 201 7.67 18.78 -4.20
C VAL A 201 6.59 19.35 -5.11
N ARG A 202 6.62 20.67 -5.37
CA ARG A 202 5.66 21.34 -6.26
C ARG A 202 5.71 20.76 -7.67
N LYS A 203 6.91 20.59 -8.24
CA LYS A 203 7.12 19.98 -9.56
C LYS A 203 6.60 18.54 -9.61
N SER A 204 6.94 17.71 -8.62
CA SER A 204 6.47 16.33 -8.53
C SER A 204 4.94 16.23 -8.46
N ARG A 205 4.29 17.14 -7.72
CA ARG A 205 2.81 17.22 -7.66
C ARG A 205 2.18 17.61 -8.98
N ALA A 206 2.74 18.59 -9.69
CA ALA A 206 2.25 18.98 -11.01
C ALA A 206 2.33 17.81 -11.99
N GLN A 207 3.48 17.13 -12.03
CA GLN A 207 3.67 15.91 -12.83
C GLN A 207 2.64 14.83 -12.49
N TYR A 208 2.31 14.66 -11.21
CA TYR A 208 1.29 13.70 -10.77
C TYR A 208 -0.12 14.08 -11.22
N ALA A 209 -0.50 15.34 -11.06
CA ALA A 209 -1.78 15.83 -11.54
C ALA A 209 -1.93 15.63 -13.07
N ASP A 210 -0.87 15.87 -13.83
CA ASP A 210 -0.86 15.66 -15.27
C ASP A 210 -0.97 14.18 -15.64
N ALA A 211 -0.23 13.29 -14.96
CA ALA A 211 -0.31 11.85 -15.17
C ALA A 211 -1.71 11.28 -14.83
N VAL A 212 -2.38 11.80 -13.80
CA VAL A 212 -3.75 11.42 -13.45
C VAL A 212 -4.72 11.84 -14.56
N LYS A 213 -4.65 13.11 -15.01
CA LYS A 213 -5.48 13.60 -16.12
C LYS A 213 -5.27 12.79 -17.40
N GLU A 214 -4.02 12.43 -17.71
CA GLU A 214 -3.69 11.60 -18.87
C GLU A 214 -4.33 10.20 -18.76
N ARG A 215 -4.30 9.60 -17.57
CA ARG A 215 -4.93 8.31 -17.31
C ARG A 215 -6.45 8.38 -17.44
N GLU A 216 -7.08 9.40 -16.87
CA GLU A 216 -8.53 9.63 -16.99
C GLU A 216 -8.95 9.79 -18.45
N LEU A 217 -8.18 10.54 -19.24
CA LEU A 217 -8.41 10.70 -20.68
C LEU A 217 -8.27 9.36 -21.43
N LYS A 218 -7.29 8.52 -21.07
CA LYS A 218 -7.13 7.18 -21.65
C LYS A 218 -8.29 6.26 -21.29
N ASP A 219 -8.73 6.27 -20.04
CA ASP A 219 -9.85 5.47 -19.56
C ASP A 219 -11.17 5.91 -20.22
N GLU A 220 -11.39 7.20 -20.39
CA GLU A 220 -12.54 7.75 -21.11
C GLU A 220 -12.55 7.34 -22.59
N LYS A 221 -11.41 7.46 -23.29
CA LYS A 221 -11.28 6.97 -24.67
C LYS A 221 -11.55 5.46 -24.78
N LYS A 222 -11.15 4.68 -23.77
CA LYS A 222 -11.41 3.23 -23.72
C LYS A 222 -12.89 2.94 -23.54
N ARG A 223 -13.60 3.70 -22.67
CA ARG A 223 -15.05 3.61 -22.50
C ARG A 223 -15.79 3.92 -23.81
N GLN A 224 -15.47 5.04 -24.45
CA GLN A 224 -16.08 5.44 -25.74
C GLN A 224 -15.89 4.38 -26.83
N LYS A 225 -14.68 3.80 -26.96
CA LYS A 225 -14.42 2.70 -27.90
C LYS A 225 -15.22 1.44 -27.57
N ALA A 226 -15.39 1.11 -26.30
CA ALA A 226 -16.19 -0.04 -25.88
C ALA A 226 -17.68 0.15 -26.19
N GLU A 227 -18.20 1.36 -25.94
CA GLU A 227 -19.58 1.75 -26.27
C GLU A 227 -19.84 1.71 -27.78
N GLU A 228 -18.93 2.27 -28.60
CA GLU A 228 -19.07 2.23 -30.05
C GLU A 228 -19.04 0.78 -30.58
N LYS A 229 -18.15 -0.06 -30.04
CA LYS A 229 -18.09 -1.49 -30.38
C LYS A 229 -19.39 -2.20 -30.01
N ASN A 230 -19.98 -1.89 -28.87
CA ASN A 230 -21.28 -2.43 -28.45
C ASN A 230 -22.40 -1.96 -29.40
N ARG A 231 -22.46 -0.66 -29.71
CA ARG A 231 -23.42 -0.08 -30.66
C ARG A 231 -23.35 -0.77 -32.03
N ARG A 232 -22.14 -0.98 -32.57
CA ARG A 232 -21.93 -1.71 -33.84
C ARG A 232 -22.42 -3.16 -33.75
N ARG A 233 -22.21 -3.86 -32.62
CA ARG A 233 -22.71 -5.23 -32.41
C ARG A 233 -24.25 -5.26 -32.39
N THR A 234 -24.89 -4.33 -31.68
CA THR A 234 -26.34 -4.21 -31.61
C THR A 234 -26.96 -3.93 -32.98
N LEU A 235 -26.40 -3.00 -33.75
CA LEU A 235 -26.87 -2.71 -35.11
C LEU A 235 -26.74 -3.92 -36.04
N LYS A 236 -25.61 -4.64 -35.99
CA LYS A 236 -25.41 -5.88 -36.76
C LYS A 236 -26.41 -6.97 -36.34
N ALA A 237 -26.70 -7.11 -35.05
CA ALA A 237 -27.70 -8.07 -34.57
C ALA A 237 -29.11 -7.73 -35.07
N LYS A 238 -29.51 -6.45 -34.99
CA LYS A 238 -30.80 -5.97 -35.52
C LYS A 238 -30.92 -6.20 -37.04
N ALA A 239 -29.88 -5.89 -37.81
CA ALA A 239 -29.88 -6.12 -39.26
C ALA A 239 -30.02 -7.62 -39.61
N ARG A 240 -29.35 -8.52 -38.87
CA ARG A 240 -29.50 -9.98 -39.04
C ARG A 240 -30.93 -10.44 -38.72
N GLN A 241 -31.54 -9.89 -37.68
CA GLN A 241 -32.92 -10.22 -37.31
C GLN A 241 -33.93 -9.77 -38.37
N ALA A 242 -33.79 -8.55 -38.88
CA ALA A 242 -34.64 -8.02 -39.97
C ALA A 242 -34.49 -8.85 -41.25
N GLY A 243 -33.26 -9.22 -41.64
CA GLY A 243 -33.01 -10.08 -42.80
C GLY A 243 -33.61 -11.48 -42.67
N ARG A 244 -33.70 -12.03 -41.45
CA ARG A 244 -34.34 -13.33 -41.20
C ARG A 244 -35.87 -13.25 -41.35
N ALA A 245 -36.50 -12.19 -40.82
CA ALA A 245 -37.93 -11.97 -40.94
C ALA A 245 -38.39 -11.79 -42.41
N GLY A 246 -37.59 -11.09 -43.22
CA GLY A 246 -37.90 -10.91 -44.64
C GLY A 246 -37.83 -12.19 -45.49
N ARG A 247 -36.98 -13.17 -45.13
CA ARG A 247 -36.94 -14.47 -45.83
C ARG A 247 -38.09 -15.40 -45.46
N SER A 248 -38.60 -15.31 -44.23
CA SER A 248 -39.74 -16.13 -43.80
C SER A 248 -41.03 -15.78 -44.55
N ASN A 249 -41.27 -14.51 -44.87
CA ASN A 249 -42.45 -14.10 -45.63
C ASN A 249 -42.37 -14.41 -47.15
N ALA A 250 -41.18 -14.66 -47.70
CA ALA A 250 -41.03 -14.97 -49.13
C ALA A 250 -41.21 -16.47 -49.45
N GLY A 251 -41.27 -17.34 -48.44
CA GLY A 251 -41.40 -18.80 -48.61
C GLY A 251 -42.83 -19.31 -48.74
N GLU A 252 -43.85 -18.47 -48.54
CA GLU A 252 -45.26 -18.89 -48.40
C GLU A 252 -46.12 -18.63 -49.65
N VAL A 253 -45.50 -18.36 -50.81
CA VAL A 253 -46.21 -17.99 -52.07
C VAL A 253 -45.94 -18.98 -53.22
N ARG A 254 -45.51 -20.22 -52.93
CA ARG A 254 -45.31 -21.25 -53.95
C ARG A 254 -45.90 -22.59 -53.50
N ASP A 255 -47.22 -22.71 -53.57
CA ASP A 255 -47.95 -23.98 -53.76
C ASP A 255 -49.41 -23.62 -54.04
N GLY A 256 -49.77 -23.57 -55.32
CA GLY A 256 -51.10 -23.12 -55.73
C GLY A 256 -51.25 -22.98 -57.23
N THR A 257 -50.90 -24.02 -57.99
CA THR A 257 -51.45 -24.36 -59.32
C THR A 257 -50.98 -25.75 -59.71
#